data_AF-A4P0F7-F1
#
_entry.id   AF-A4P0F7-F1
#
_cell.length_a   1.000
_cell.length_b   1.000
_cell.length_c   1.000
_cell.angle_alpha   90.00
_cell.angle_beta   90.00
_cell.angle_gamma   90.00
#
_symmetry.space_group_name_H-M   'P 1'
#
loop_
_entity.id
_entity.type
_entity.pdbx_description
1 polymer ?
#
loop_
_entity_poly.entity_id
_entity_poly.type
_entity_poly.pdbx_seq_one_letter_code
_entity_poly.pdbx_strand_id
1 'polypeptide(L)'
;MGLLISLIIVVAISNIVTSLSLMVVDKQGEIAILQTQGLTKSQVRSVFIYQGLLVGFVGTLLGAILGVLATLNLTEIVSAVNPQGVFLPTELSFVQMIFVIGFSLLLSLLSTLYPAYRAAKVEPAAALRYE
;
A
#
# COMPACT_ATOMS: atom_id res chain seq x y z
N MET A 1 17.16 2.24 -16.77
CA MET A 1 15.75 1.93 -16.45
C MET A 1 15.53 1.45 -15.02
N GLY A 2 16.34 0.52 -14.49
CA GLY A 2 16.16 0.03 -13.10
C GLY A 2 16.15 1.10 -12.00
N LEU A 3 17.01 2.13 -12.10
CA LEU A 3 17.07 3.23 -11.11
C LEU A 3 15.78 4.05 -11.01
N LEU A 4 15.12 4.32 -12.14
CA LEU A 4 13.85 5.07 -12.15
C LEU A 4 12.74 4.25 -11.48
N ILE A 5 12.62 2.98 -11.84
CA ILE A 5 11.62 2.07 -11.26
C ILE A 5 11.84 1.92 -9.75
N SER A 6 13.09 1.73 -9.30
CA SER A 6 13.38 1.63 -7.86
C SER A 6 13.02 2.90 -7.11
N LEU A 7 13.29 4.08 -7.67
CA LEU A 7 12.93 5.35 -7.03
C LEU A 7 11.42 5.52 -6.90
N ILE A 8 10.65 5.18 -7.94
CA ILE A 8 9.18 5.24 -7.90
C ILE A 8 8.62 4.31 -6.83
N ILE A 9 9.15 3.09 -6.72
CA ILE A 9 8.74 2.12 -5.69
C ILE A 9 9.03 2.66 -4.28
N VAL A 10 10.21 3.25 -4.06
CA VAL A 10 10.59 3.84 -2.76
C VAL A 10 9.66 4.99 -2.38
N VAL A 11 9.33 5.87 -3.33
CA VAL A 11 8.41 6.99 -3.10
C VAL A 11 7.00 6.47 -2.77
N ALA A 12 6.51 5.47 -3.48
CA ALA A 12 5.20 4.86 -3.23
C ALA A 12 5.12 4.23 -1.82
N ILE A 13 6.14 3.45 -1.42
CA ILE A 13 6.23 2.86 -0.08
C ILE A 13 6.25 3.95 0.99
N SER A 14 7.06 4.99 0.81
CA SER A 14 7.17 6.10 1.76
C SER A 14 5.85 6.86 1.92
N ASN A 15 5.06 6.96 0.85
CA ASN A 15 3.74 7.59 0.89
C ASN A 15 2.76 6.78 1.76
N ILE A 16 2.72 5.46 1.60
CA ILE A 16 1.89 4.58 2.44
C ILE A 16 2.27 4.73 3.91
N VAL A 17 3.58 4.70 4.24
CA VAL A 17 4.07 4.87 5.62
C VAL A 17 3.64 6.22 6.20
N THR A 18 3.79 7.30 5.43
CA THR A 18 3.45 8.66 5.87
C THR A 18 1.95 8.81 6.08
N SER A 19 1.13 8.34 5.13
CA SER A 19 -0.32 8.40 5.21
C SER A 19 -0.87 7.61 6.40
N LEU A 20 -0.40 6.37 6.59
CA LEU A 20 -0.79 5.56 7.76
C LEU A 20 -0.32 6.19 9.06
N SER A 21 0.91 6.72 9.12
CA SER A 21 1.43 7.37 10.33
C SER A 21 0.66 8.64 10.70
N LEU A 22 0.29 9.46 9.72
CA LEU A 22 -0.54 10.65 9.93
C LEU A 22 -1.94 10.26 10.41
N MET A 23 -2.56 9.27 9.77
CA MET A 23 -3.86 8.76 10.20
C MET A 23 -3.85 8.23 11.64
N VAL A 24 -2.78 7.55 12.05
CA VAL A 24 -2.58 7.11 13.43
C VAL A 24 -2.56 8.31 14.37
N VAL A 25 -1.84 9.38 14.01
CA VAL A 25 -1.72 10.61 14.82
C VAL A 25 -3.07 11.32 14.94
N ASP A 26 -3.80 11.48 13.84
CA ASP A 26 -5.13 12.11 13.83
C ASP A 26 -6.16 11.31 14.64
N LYS A 27 -6.01 9.98 14.72
CA LYS A 27 -6.91 9.07 15.43
C LYS A 27 -6.45 8.71 16.85
N GLN A 28 -5.42 9.36 17.40
CA GLN A 28 -4.91 9.05 18.74
C GLN A 28 -5.95 9.27 19.85
N GLY A 29 -6.76 10.32 19.75
CA GLY A 29 -7.83 10.60 20.72
C GLY A 29 -8.88 9.49 20.76
N GLU A 30 -9.36 9.05 19.60
CA GLU A 30 -10.31 7.93 19.48
C GLU A 30 -9.71 6.61 20.00
N ILE A 31 -8.42 6.35 19.73
CA ILE A 31 -7.71 5.18 20.25
C ILE A 31 -7.58 5.25 21.78
N ALA A 32 -7.32 6.43 22.35
CA ALA A 32 -7.24 6.61 23.79
C ALA A 32 -8.60 6.34 24.48
N ILE A 33 -9.71 6.80 23.88
CA ILE A 33 -11.07 6.49 24.36
C ILE A 33 -11.35 4.98 24.29
N LEU A 34 -10.95 4.31 23.22
CA LEU A 34 -11.12 2.87 23.11
C LEU A 34 -10.26 2.11 24.15
N GLN A 35 -9.04 2.58 24.43
CA GLN A 35 -8.19 1.99 25.46
C GLN A 35 -8.79 2.16 26.87
N THR A 36 -9.47 3.27 27.17
CA THR A 36 -10.16 3.43 28.46
C THR A 36 -11.40 2.55 28.57
N GLN A 37 -12.00 2.14 27.45
CA GLN A 37 -13.05 1.11 27.40
C GLN A 37 -12.51 -0.34 27.48
N GLY A 38 -11.19 -0.53 27.66
CA GLY A 38 -10.57 -1.83 27.86
C GLY A 38 -9.87 -2.42 26.64
N LEU A 39 -9.72 -1.66 25.55
CA LEU A 39 -9.05 -2.13 24.34
C LEU A 39 -7.54 -2.23 24.56
N THR A 40 -6.96 -3.40 24.30
CA THR A 40 -5.54 -3.68 24.54
C THR A 40 -4.65 -3.14 23.42
N LYS A 41 -3.38 -2.81 23.73
CA LYS A 41 -2.39 -2.36 22.73
C LYS A 41 -2.21 -3.36 21.57
N SER A 42 -2.44 -4.66 21.81
CA SER A 42 -2.40 -5.69 20.77
C SER A 42 -3.58 -5.59 19.81
N GLN A 43 -4.77 -5.25 20.28
CA GLN A 43 -5.95 -5.05 19.43
C GLN A 43 -5.77 -3.82 18.55
N VAL A 44 -5.21 -2.72 19.08
CA VAL A 44 -4.85 -1.54 18.28
C VAL A 44 -3.90 -1.92 17.15
N ARG A 45 -2.83 -2.66 17.46
CA ARG A 45 -1.87 -3.16 16.46
C ARG A 45 -2.56 -3.99 15.37
N SER A 46 -3.46 -4.89 15.75
CA SER A 46 -4.19 -5.73 14.79
C SER A 46 -5.05 -4.91 13.83
N VAL A 47 -5.77 -3.89 14.32
CA VAL A 47 -6.60 -3.01 13.47
C VAL A 47 -5.75 -2.35 12.38
N PHE A 48 -4.59 -1.81 12.73
CA PHE A 48 -3.69 -1.19 11.75
C PHE A 48 -3.09 -2.19 10.75
N ILE A 49 -2.78 -3.41 11.19
CA ILE A 49 -2.34 -4.49 10.29
C ILE A 49 -3.45 -4.83 9.29
N TYR A 50 -4.69 -5.00 9.75
CA TYR A 50 -5.83 -5.28 8.87
C TYR A 50 -6.09 -4.13 7.90
N GLN A 51 -5.94 -2.88 8.36
CA GLN A 51 -6.14 -1.72 7.51
C GLN A 51 -5.10 -1.63 6.39
N GLY A 52 -3.81 -1.81 6.70
CA GLY A 52 -2.77 -1.84 5.66
C GLY A 52 -2.86 -3.06 4.74
N LEU A 53 -3.34 -4.20 5.24
CA LEU A 53 -3.70 -5.35 4.40
C LEU A 53 -4.82 -5.01 3.43
N LEU A 54 -5.89 -4.34 3.89
CA LEU A 54 -7.01 -3.91 3.05
C LEU A 54 -6.55 -2.94 1.95
N VAL A 55 -5.76 -1.92 2.32
CA VAL A 55 -5.21 -0.95 1.36
C VAL A 55 -4.30 -1.65 0.35
N GLY A 56 -3.41 -2.53 0.82
CA GLY A 56 -2.50 -3.30 -0.05
C GLY A 56 -3.24 -4.24 -0.99
N PHE A 57 -4.29 -4.91 -0.50
CA PHE A 57 -5.11 -5.83 -1.28
C PHE A 57 -5.90 -5.09 -2.36
N VAL A 58 -6.61 -4.02 -1.99
CA VAL A 58 -7.37 -3.20 -2.94
C VAL A 58 -6.45 -2.58 -3.98
N GLY A 59 -5.30 -2.02 -3.54
CA GLY A 59 -4.31 -1.45 -4.44
C GLY A 59 -3.72 -2.47 -5.41
N THR A 60 -3.40 -3.68 -4.93
CA THR A 60 -2.88 -4.76 -5.77
C THR A 60 -3.94 -5.26 -6.75
N LEU A 61 -5.20 -5.40 -6.32
CA LEU A 61 -6.30 -5.83 -7.18
C LEU A 61 -6.54 -4.82 -8.30
N LEU A 62 -6.64 -3.53 -7.96
CA LEU A 62 -6.81 -2.45 -8.94
C LEU A 62 -5.60 -2.35 -9.87
N GLY A 63 -4.38 -2.42 -9.33
CA GLY A 63 -3.15 -2.40 -10.13
C GLY A 63 -3.05 -3.58 -11.09
N ALA A 64 -3.44 -4.79 -10.67
CA ALA A 64 -3.46 -5.97 -11.52
C ALA A 64 -4.48 -5.84 -12.65
N ILE A 65 -5.71 -5.38 -12.35
CA ILE A 65 -6.75 -5.15 -13.36
C ILE A 65 -6.30 -4.09 -14.37
N LEU A 66 -5.82 -2.95 -13.89
CA LEU A 66 -5.33 -1.87 -14.75
C LEU A 66 -4.12 -2.30 -15.58
N GLY A 67 -3.21 -3.09 -15.01
CA GLY A 67 -2.04 -3.62 -15.72
C GLY A 67 -2.41 -4.58 -16.84
N VAL A 68 -3.38 -5.49 -16.60
CA VAL A 68 -3.89 -6.40 -17.63
C VAL A 68 -4.60 -5.62 -18.73
N LEU A 69 -5.51 -4.70 -18.37
CA LEU A 69 -6.22 -3.87 -19.35
C LEU A 69 -5.25 -3.01 -20.18
N ALA A 70 -4.24 -2.42 -19.55
CA ALA A 70 -3.22 -1.65 -20.24
C ALA A 70 -2.39 -2.52 -21.20
N THR A 71 -2.08 -3.76 -20.82
CA THR A 71 -1.32 -4.70 -21.66
C THR A 71 -2.13 -5.15 -22.88
N LEU A 72 -3.43 -5.37 -22.74
CA LEU A 72 -4.32 -5.75 -23.83
C LEU A 72 -4.50 -4.60 -24.85
N ASN A 73 -4.61 -3.37 -24.38
CA ASN A 73 -4.76 -2.18 -25.22
C ASN A 73 -3.41 -1.58 -25.68
N LEU A 74 -2.29 -2.20 -25.29
CA LEU A 74 -0.95 -1.66 -25.55
C LEU A 74 -0.67 -1.58 -27.05
N THR A 75 -1.14 -2.56 -27.83
CA THR A 75 -1.00 -2.58 -29.29
C THR A 75 -1.75 -1.43 -29.94
N GLU A 76 -2.98 -1.13 -29.50
CA GLU A 76 -3.77 -0.01 -30.02
C GLU A 76 -3.14 1.34 -29.66
N ILE A 77 -2.71 1.52 -28.40
CA ILE A 77 -2.05 2.75 -27.92
C ILE A 77 -0.73 2.99 -28.66
N VAL A 78 0.09 1.96 -28.84
CA VAL A 78 1.37 2.07 -29.55
C VAL A 78 1.16 2.33 -31.04
N SER A 79 0.17 1.70 -31.66
CA SER A 79 -0.17 1.93 -33.08
C SER A 79 -0.68 3.35 -33.34
N ALA A 80 -1.37 3.97 -32.39
CA ALA A 80 -1.84 5.34 -32.47
C ALA A 80 -0.70 6.38 -32.36
N VAL A 81 0.39 6.05 -31.65
CA VAL A 81 1.53 6.96 -31.40
C VAL A 81 2.68 6.74 -32.38
N ASN A 82 2.88 5.51 -32.89
CA ASN A 82 3.92 5.18 -33.87
C ASN A 82 3.40 4.22 -34.96
N PRO A 83 3.14 4.73 -36.19
CA PRO A 83 2.65 3.92 -37.31
C PRO A 83 3.65 2.88 -37.84
N GLN A 84 4.92 2.90 -37.41
CA GLN A 84 5.98 2.01 -37.92
C GLN A 84 5.98 0.59 -37.32
N GLY A 85 4.89 0.16 -36.68
CA GLY A 85 4.56 -1.27 -36.55
C GLY A 85 5.60 -2.10 -35.79
N VAL A 86 6.11 -1.60 -34.65
CA VAL A 86 6.82 -2.47 -33.71
C VAL A 86 5.78 -3.31 -32.99
N PHE A 87 5.55 -4.53 -33.45
CA PHE A 87 4.77 -5.52 -32.73
C PHE A 87 5.59 -5.93 -31.50
N LEU A 88 5.26 -5.39 -30.32
CA LEU A 88 5.82 -5.90 -29.08
C LEU A 88 4.99 -7.13 -28.69
N PRO A 89 5.55 -8.36 -28.76
CA PRO A 89 4.85 -9.53 -28.26
C PRO A 89 4.66 -9.37 -26.76
N THR A 90 3.44 -9.02 -26.35
CA THR A 90 3.01 -8.95 -24.95
C THR A 90 2.70 -10.36 -24.46
N GLU A 91 3.74 -11.10 -24.09
CA GLU A 91 3.56 -12.37 -23.40
C GLU A 91 3.15 -12.12 -21.95
N LEU A 92 1.84 -12.27 -21.67
CA LEU A 92 1.33 -12.29 -20.31
C LEU A 92 1.71 -13.61 -19.64
N SER A 93 2.82 -13.59 -18.90
CA SER A 93 3.20 -14.71 -18.05
C SER A 93 2.41 -14.69 -16.74
N PHE A 94 1.54 -15.69 -16.53
CA PHE A 94 0.81 -15.88 -15.27
C PHE A 94 1.76 -15.98 -14.06
N VAL A 95 2.96 -16.54 -14.24
CA VAL A 95 3.97 -16.66 -13.19
C VAL A 95 4.47 -15.29 -12.75
N GLN A 96 4.74 -14.38 -13.68
CA GLN A 96 5.16 -13.01 -13.36
C GLN A 96 4.05 -12.23 -12.66
N MET A 97 2.79 -12.41 -13.09
CA MET A 97 1.65 -11.76 -12.46
C MET A 97 1.49 -12.17 -10.99
N ILE A 98 1.56 -13.47 -10.70
CA ILE A 98 1.52 -13.99 -9.31
C ILE A 98 2.69 -13.45 -8.50
N PHE A 99 3.90 -13.42 -9.07
CA PHE A 99 5.08 -12.92 -8.38
C PHE A 99 4.95 -11.44 -8.02
N VAL A 100 4.45 -10.61 -8.94
CA VAL A 100 4.23 -9.18 -8.72
C VAL A 100 3.15 -8.94 -7.65
N ILE A 101 2.03 -9.66 -7.71
CA ILE A 101 0.96 -9.61 -6.70
C ILE A 101 1.49 -10.00 -5.32
N GLY A 102 2.27 -11.09 -5.25
CA GLY A 102 2.89 -11.54 -4.01
C GLY A 102 3.85 -10.49 -3.45
N PHE A 103 4.70 -9.92 -4.30
CA PHE A 103 5.69 -8.93 -3.91
C PHE A 103 5.06 -7.60 -3.48
N SER A 104 4.00 -7.13 -4.16
CA SER A 104 3.28 -5.90 -3.78
C SER A 104 2.58 -6.04 -2.43
N LEU A 105 1.94 -7.19 -2.19
CA LEU A 105 1.33 -7.49 -0.91
C LEU A 105 2.38 -7.53 0.21
N LEU A 106 3.51 -8.20 -0.03
CA LEU A 106 4.63 -8.28 0.92
C LEU A 106 5.16 -6.88 1.28
N LEU A 107 5.38 -6.03 0.28
CA LEU A 107 5.83 -4.65 0.48
C LEU A 107 4.80 -3.82 1.24
N SER A 108 3.51 -3.95 0.92
CA SER A 108 2.44 -3.26 1.66
C SER A 108 2.42 -3.68 3.13
N LEU A 109 2.59 -4.98 3.41
CA LEU A 109 2.61 -5.52 4.76
C LEU A 109 3.83 -5.01 5.55
N LEU A 110 5.02 -5.04 4.95
CA LEU A 110 6.25 -4.49 5.52
C LEU A 110 6.13 -3.01 5.83
N SER A 111 5.55 -2.25 4.91
CA SER A 111 5.33 -0.80 5.06
C SER A 111 4.34 -0.48 6.18
N THR A 112 3.35 -1.35 6.40
CA THR A 112 2.33 -1.19 7.45
C THR A 112 2.86 -1.59 8.83
N LEU A 113 3.83 -2.52 8.90
CA LEU A 113 4.36 -3.01 10.17
C LEU A 113 4.97 -1.89 11.03
N TYR A 114 5.70 -0.96 10.40
CA TYR A 114 6.34 0.17 11.06
C TYR A 114 5.33 1.11 11.74
N PRO A 115 4.32 1.67 11.05
CA PRO A 115 3.30 2.51 11.68
C PRO A 115 2.42 1.73 12.66
N ALA A 116 2.11 0.45 12.42
CA ALA A 116 1.34 -0.36 13.36
C ALA A 116 2.06 -0.55 14.71
N TYR A 117 3.39 -0.73 14.68
CA TYR A 117 4.20 -0.77 15.89
C TYR A 117 4.25 0.60 16.60
N ARG A 118 4.35 1.69 15.82
CA ARG A 118 4.32 3.07 16.32
C ARG A 118 2.98 3.42 16.97
N ALA A 119 1.85 2.99 16.39
CA ALA A 119 0.51 3.18 16.92
C ALA A 119 0.28 2.48 18.27
N ALA A 120 0.78 1.25 18.41
CA ALA A 120 0.66 0.50 19.66
C ALA A 120 1.47 1.10 20.83
N LYS A 121 2.44 1.98 20.52
CA LYS A 121 3.27 2.70 21.50
C LYS A 121 2.73 4.08 21.87
N VAL A 122 1.63 4.55 21.27
CA VAL A 122 0.99 5.81 21.66
C VAL A 122 0.47 5.67 23.09
N GLU A 123 1.00 6.50 23.99
CA GLU A 123 0.59 6.51 25.39
C GLU A 123 -0.67 7.37 25.58
N PRO A 124 -1.76 6.82 26.15
CA PRO A 124 -3.04 7.51 26.29
C PRO A 124 -2.95 8.79 27.15
N ALA A 125 -1.98 8.87 28.07
CA ALA A 125 -1.76 10.03 28.93
C ALA A 125 -1.23 11.28 28.21
N ALA A 126 -0.57 11.11 27.05
CA ALA A 126 -0.08 12.24 26.25
C ALA A 126 -1.18 12.78 25.31
N ALA A 127 -2.05 11.91 24.80
CA ALA A 127 -3.10 12.29 23.85
C ALA A 127 -4.18 13.20 24.48
N LEU A 128 -4.54 12.97 25.75
CA LEU A 128 -5.53 13.78 26.48
C LEU A 128 -4.98 15.11 27.04
N ARG A 129 -3.66 15.36 26.92
CA ARG A 129 -3.05 16.64 27.36
C ARG A 129 -3.00 17.69 26.25
N TYR A 130 -3.36 17.31 25.03
CA TYR A 130 -3.35 18.18 23.84
C TYR A 130 -4.74 18.48 23.28
N GLU A 131 -5.80 17.99 23.93
CA GLU A 131 -7.16 18.55 23.81
C GLU A 131 -7.41 19.63 24.86
#